data_AF-A0A8T2N7P6-F1
#
_entry.id   AF-A0A8T2N7P6-F1
#
_cell.length_a   1.000
_cell.length_b   1.000
_cell.length_c   1.000
_cell.angle_alpha   90.00
_cell.angle_beta   90.00
_cell.angle_gamma   90.00
#
_symmetry.space_group_name_H-M   'P 1'
#
loop_
_entity.id
_entity.type
_entity.pdbx_description
1 polymer ?
#
loop_
_entity_poly.entity_id
_entity_poly.type
_entity_poly.pdbx_seq_one_letter_code
_entity_poly.pdbx_strand_id
1 'polypeptide(L)'
;MVRFRGPAMRLSINQAGVTNTPHVEDLCANDNAKFQEEFAELPKLLHDLATSDADLPWNRSKNRFTNIKPYNNNRVKLLSEPGVPGSDYINASFVSGYLCPNEFIATQGPLPGTVADFWRMIWETRSRTIAMLTQCFEKGRIRCHQYWPEDNKPVTVFGDIVITKLTEDVFPDWTVRVLKVERHGDYMVVKHFNYTSWPEHGVPESSTTLIQFVKSIRATRGHDNTTIVVHCSAGVGRTGVFIALDHLVQHVSDHDFVDIYGLVAELRSERMCMVQNLAQYMFLHQSTMDLLSSKGNSQSVWFVNYSALEKMDSLDAME
;
A
#
# COMPACT_ATOMS: atom_id res chain seq x y z
N MET A 1 -1.05 20.56 -14.83
CA MET A 1 -0.09 19.43 -14.83
C MET A 1 1.29 19.98 -14.48
N VAL A 2 1.53 20.25 -13.19
CA VAL A 2 2.85 20.65 -12.71
C VAL A 2 3.64 19.36 -12.58
N ARG A 3 4.45 19.05 -13.60
CA ARG A 3 5.44 17.97 -13.49
C ARG A 3 6.50 18.47 -12.52
N PHE A 4 6.57 17.89 -11.33
CA PHE A 4 7.73 18.05 -10.46
C PHE A 4 8.95 17.53 -11.22
N ARG A 5 9.76 18.45 -11.78
CA ARG A 5 11.08 18.13 -12.29
C ARG A 5 12.03 18.08 -11.10
N GLY A 6 11.95 17.02 -10.31
CA GLY A 6 13.14 16.49 -9.66
C GLY A 6 14.11 15.98 -10.75
N PRO A 7 15.37 15.66 -10.43
CA PRO A 7 16.24 14.98 -11.37
C PRO A 7 15.60 13.64 -11.73
N ALA A 8 14.84 13.59 -12.83
CA ALA A 8 14.35 12.34 -13.40
C ALA A 8 15.59 11.53 -13.78
N MET A 9 15.99 10.58 -12.94
CA MET A 9 17.17 9.79 -13.22
C MET A 9 16.78 8.73 -14.24
N ARG A 10 17.24 8.93 -15.48
CA ARG A 10 17.16 7.89 -16.52
C ARG A 10 18.05 6.73 -16.08
N LEU A 11 17.45 5.74 -15.42
CA LEU A 11 18.06 4.43 -15.24
C LEU A 11 18.06 3.68 -16.58
N SER A 12 18.82 4.13 -17.59
CA SER A 12 18.86 3.47 -18.91
C SER A 12 19.43 2.06 -18.78
N ILE A 13 18.68 1.04 -19.18
CA ILE A 13 19.20 -0.31 -19.43
C ILE A 13 19.90 -0.26 -20.79
N ASN A 14 21.24 -0.22 -20.81
CA ASN A 14 21.96 -0.33 -22.07
C ASN A 14 21.72 -1.73 -22.68
N GLN A 15 21.69 -1.82 -24.02
CA GLN A 15 21.47 -3.03 -24.85
C GLN A 15 22.39 -4.24 -24.56
N ALA A 16 23.26 -4.17 -23.55
CA ALA A 16 24.16 -5.22 -23.11
C ALA A 16 23.71 -5.93 -21.81
N GLY A 17 22.52 -5.64 -21.26
CA GLY A 17 22.03 -6.32 -20.05
C GLY A 17 22.80 -5.97 -18.78
N VAL A 18 23.49 -4.83 -18.76
CA VAL A 18 24.17 -4.31 -17.58
C VAL A 18 23.10 -3.63 -16.70
N THR A 19 22.82 -4.24 -15.57
CA THR A 19 22.02 -3.65 -14.49
C THR A 19 22.73 -2.41 -13.95
N ASN A 20 21.98 -1.35 -13.61
CA ASN A 20 22.53 -0.08 -13.11
C ASN A 20 23.02 -0.17 -11.66
N THR A 21 23.87 -1.15 -11.37
CA THR A 21 24.61 -1.30 -10.11
C THR A 21 25.29 0.01 -9.66
N PRO A 22 25.90 0.83 -10.54
CA PRO A 22 26.61 2.04 -10.12
C PRO A 22 25.76 3.11 -9.44
N HIS A 23 24.45 3.21 -9.77
CA HIS A 23 23.58 4.21 -9.15
C HIS A 23 23.21 3.83 -7.72
N VAL A 24 22.76 2.59 -7.51
CA VAL A 24 22.41 2.11 -6.16
C VAL A 24 23.68 2.04 -5.30
N GLU A 25 24.83 1.66 -5.87
CA GLU A 25 26.12 1.73 -5.19
C GLU A 25 26.49 3.16 -4.76
N ASP A 26 26.26 4.17 -5.60
CA ASP A 26 26.47 5.57 -5.27
C ASP A 26 25.53 6.07 -4.16
N LEU A 27 24.26 5.64 -4.19
CA LEU A 27 23.30 5.96 -3.13
C LEU A 27 23.64 5.29 -1.78
N CYS A 28 24.16 4.06 -1.82
CA CYS A 28 24.63 3.31 -0.66
C CYS A 28 25.94 3.84 -0.08
N ALA A 29 26.71 4.62 -0.85
CA ALA A 29 27.97 5.19 -0.39
C ALA A 29 27.77 6.11 0.83
N ASN A 30 28.83 6.28 1.63
CA ASN A 30 28.84 7.16 2.80
C ASN A 30 27.67 6.90 3.78
N ASP A 31 27.45 5.64 4.16
CA ASP A 31 26.39 5.25 5.10
C ASP A 31 24.98 5.66 4.64
N ASN A 32 24.70 5.49 3.35
CA ASN A 32 23.44 5.85 2.69
C ASN A 32 23.09 7.35 2.74
N ALA A 33 24.08 8.25 2.83
CA ALA A 33 23.84 9.70 2.94
C ALA A 33 22.98 10.27 1.80
N LYS A 34 23.22 9.85 0.55
CA LYS A 34 22.42 10.30 -0.60
C LYS A 34 20.99 9.78 -0.59
N PHE A 35 20.77 8.55 -0.10
CA PHE A 35 19.43 8.03 0.16
C PHE A 35 18.69 8.88 1.21
N GLN A 36 19.37 9.30 2.27
CA GLN A 36 18.79 10.17 3.29
C GLN A 36 18.40 11.54 2.71
N GLU A 37 19.29 12.16 1.93
CA GLU A 37 19.04 13.45 1.26
C GLU A 37 17.86 13.35 0.30
N GLU A 38 17.89 12.40 -0.64
CA GLU A 38 16.82 12.21 -1.64
C GLU A 38 15.47 11.92 -0.97
N PHE A 39 15.43 11.05 0.04
CA PHE A 39 14.19 10.74 0.75
C PHE A 39 13.67 11.93 1.57
N ALA A 40 14.56 12.78 2.10
CA ALA A 40 14.19 13.99 2.84
C ALA A 40 13.58 15.07 1.92
N GLU A 41 13.95 15.09 0.64
CA GLU A 41 13.37 15.98 -0.37
C GLU A 41 11.95 15.59 -0.79
N LEU A 42 11.56 14.31 -0.65
CA LEU A 42 10.21 13.87 -0.97
C LEU A 42 9.17 14.61 -0.10
N PRO A 43 8.12 15.20 -0.71
CA PRO A 43 7.13 15.96 0.03
C PRO A 43 6.43 15.04 1.03
N LYS A 44 6.40 15.41 2.32
CA LYS A 44 5.67 14.63 3.34
C LYS A 44 4.18 14.95 3.32
N LEU A 45 3.87 16.24 3.18
CA LEU A 45 2.53 16.79 3.07
C LEU A 45 2.54 17.82 1.95
N LEU A 46 1.57 17.74 1.03
CA LEU A 46 1.32 18.81 0.09
C LEU A 46 0.35 19.81 0.73
N HIS A 47 0.87 20.96 1.16
CA HIS A 47 0.10 21.99 1.86
C HIS A 47 -1.07 22.55 1.03
N ASP A 48 -0.98 22.46 -0.30
CA ASP A 48 -2.05 22.89 -1.22
C ASP A 48 -3.24 21.91 -1.23
N LEU A 49 -3.07 20.70 -0.69
CA LEU A 49 -4.12 19.68 -0.64
C LEU A 49 -4.80 19.68 0.73
N ALA A 50 -6.05 20.12 0.76
CA ALA A 50 -6.85 20.14 1.97
C ALA A 50 -7.11 18.72 2.51
N THR A 51 -7.09 18.58 3.84
CA THR A 51 -7.44 17.35 4.57
C THR A 51 -8.58 17.58 5.58
N SER A 52 -9.26 18.72 5.45
CA SER A 52 -10.23 19.24 6.43
C SER A 52 -11.43 18.32 6.66
N ASP A 53 -11.80 17.49 5.67
CA ASP A 53 -12.93 16.56 5.82
C ASP A 53 -12.64 15.53 6.93
N ALA A 54 -11.37 15.12 7.06
CA ALA A 54 -10.92 14.20 8.11
C ALA A 54 -10.95 14.84 9.51
N ASP A 55 -10.94 16.17 9.60
CA ASP A 55 -10.93 16.95 10.84
C ASP A 55 -12.32 17.37 11.33
N LEU A 56 -13.37 17.09 10.56
CA LEU A 56 -14.75 17.34 10.98
C LEU A 56 -15.06 16.59 12.29
N PRO A 57 -15.84 17.15 13.22
CA PRO A 57 -16.06 16.56 14.55
C PRO A 57 -16.52 15.10 14.53
N TRP A 58 -17.36 14.74 13.56
CA TRP A 58 -17.91 13.39 13.36
C TRP A 58 -16.95 12.42 12.66
N ASN A 59 -15.86 12.91 12.05
CA ASN A 59 -14.89 12.08 11.31
C ASN A 59 -13.62 11.79 12.10
N ARG A 60 -13.27 12.60 13.10
CA ARG A 60 -12.01 12.46 13.86
C ARG A 60 -11.82 11.07 14.45
N SER A 61 -12.86 10.49 15.03
CA SER A 61 -12.83 9.14 15.64
C SER A 61 -12.73 8.01 14.62
N LYS A 62 -12.94 8.29 13.32
CA LYS A 62 -12.81 7.32 12.22
C LYS A 62 -11.35 7.21 11.73
N ASN A 63 -10.45 8.06 12.21
CA ASN A 63 -9.02 8.03 11.85
C ASN A 63 -8.24 7.24 12.89
N ARG A 64 -7.46 6.24 12.46
CA ARG A 64 -6.58 5.47 13.35
C ARG A 64 -5.44 6.34 13.90
N PHE A 65 -4.94 7.26 13.08
CA PHE A 65 -3.88 8.20 13.44
C PHE A 65 -4.33 9.62 13.09
N THR A 66 -4.11 10.56 14.00
CA THR A 66 -4.55 11.97 13.85
C THR A 66 -3.78 12.72 12.77
N ASN A 67 -2.57 12.26 12.43
CA ASN A 67 -1.69 12.83 11.43
C ASN A 67 -1.74 12.11 10.06
N ILE A 68 -2.49 11.02 9.91
CA ILE A 68 -2.64 10.30 8.64
C ILE A 68 -4.07 10.46 8.14
N LYS A 69 -4.25 11.32 7.13
CA LYS A 69 -5.56 11.71 6.58
C LYS A 69 -5.59 11.53 5.07
N PRO A 70 -6.75 11.23 4.47
CA PRO A 70 -6.90 11.33 3.03
C PRO A 70 -6.98 12.82 2.62
N TYR A 71 -6.52 13.15 1.41
CA TYR A 71 -6.77 14.46 0.82
C TYR A 71 -8.23 14.57 0.36
N ASN A 72 -8.84 15.75 0.53
CA ASN A 72 -10.26 15.97 0.23
C ASN A 72 -10.62 15.74 -1.26
N ASN A 73 -9.68 16.03 -2.16
CA ASN A 73 -9.88 16.00 -3.61
C ASN A 73 -10.00 14.57 -4.17
N ASN A 74 -9.38 13.58 -3.52
CA ASN A 74 -9.37 12.19 -3.99
C ASN A 74 -9.72 11.15 -2.92
N ARG A 75 -10.20 11.58 -1.74
CA ARG A 75 -10.74 10.64 -0.76
C ARG A 75 -11.90 9.83 -1.36
N VAL A 76 -12.04 8.60 -0.91
CA VAL A 76 -13.22 7.81 -1.23
C VAL A 76 -14.43 8.42 -0.50
N LYS A 77 -15.53 8.63 -1.23
CA LYS A 77 -16.77 9.17 -0.69
C LYS A 77 -17.83 8.08 -0.72
N LEU A 78 -18.27 7.64 0.45
CA LEU A 78 -19.38 6.69 0.56
C LEU A 78 -20.70 7.40 0.25
N LEU A 79 -21.70 6.64 -0.18
CA LEU A 79 -23.06 7.17 -0.33
C LEU A 79 -23.53 7.73 1.02
N SER A 80 -24.02 8.97 1.01
CA SER A 80 -24.47 9.63 2.24
C SER A 80 -25.76 8.99 2.75
N GLU A 81 -25.81 8.72 4.05
CA GLU A 81 -26.98 8.21 4.74
C GLU A 81 -27.81 9.40 5.28
N PRO A 82 -29.11 9.47 4.98
CA PRO A 82 -29.96 10.56 5.46
C PRO A 82 -29.91 10.71 6.98
N GLY A 83 -29.61 11.92 7.46
CA GLY A 83 -29.61 12.23 8.89
C GLY A 83 -28.35 11.78 9.66
N VAL A 84 -27.33 11.24 8.99
CA VAL A 84 -26.08 10.78 9.62
C VAL A 84 -24.90 11.62 9.14
N PRO A 85 -24.52 12.70 9.86
CA PRO A 85 -23.34 13.49 9.51
C PRO A 85 -22.06 12.63 9.45
N GLY A 86 -21.25 12.80 8.40
CA GLY A 86 -20.02 12.03 8.23
C GLY A 86 -20.20 10.59 7.74
N SER A 87 -21.43 10.19 7.36
CA SER A 87 -21.67 8.90 6.73
C SER A 87 -20.96 8.74 5.39
N ASP A 88 -20.54 9.81 4.73
CA ASP A 88 -19.81 9.73 3.46
C ASP A 88 -18.29 9.51 3.66
N TYR A 89 -17.81 9.53 4.90
CA TYR A 89 -16.40 9.55 5.22
C TYR A 89 -15.85 8.16 5.58
N ILE A 90 -14.74 7.85 4.94
CA ILE A 90 -13.79 6.79 5.32
C ILE A 90 -12.36 7.31 5.07
N ASN A 91 -11.40 6.91 5.91
CA ASN A 91 -9.99 7.27 5.71
C ASN A 91 -9.35 6.43 4.59
N ALA A 92 -9.67 6.80 3.36
CA ALA A 92 -9.21 6.11 2.15
C ALA A 92 -9.02 7.10 1.01
N SER A 93 -8.03 6.86 0.15
CA SER A 93 -7.75 7.67 -1.05
C SER A 93 -7.74 6.77 -2.29
N PHE A 94 -8.30 7.25 -3.39
CA PHE A 94 -8.00 6.65 -4.69
C PHE A 94 -6.56 6.96 -5.08
N VAL A 95 -5.86 5.96 -5.59
CA VAL A 95 -4.45 6.03 -5.98
C VAL A 95 -4.32 5.40 -7.37
N SER A 96 -3.59 6.08 -8.24
CA SER A 96 -3.35 5.64 -9.60
C SER A 96 -2.40 4.44 -9.62
N GLY A 97 -2.65 3.52 -10.55
CA GLY A 97 -1.69 2.48 -10.89
C GLY A 97 -0.88 2.88 -12.12
N TYR A 98 -0.22 1.90 -12.73
CA TYR A 98 0.71 2.17 -13.84
C TYR A 98 0.03 2.72 -15.09
N LEU A 99 -1.04 2.08 -15.56
CA LEU A 99 -1.78 2.53 -16.76
C LEU A 99 -3.22 2.98 -16.45
N CYS A 100 -3.68 2.78 -15.22
CA CYS A 100 -5.07 2.98 -14.84
C CYS A 100 -5.18 4.00 -13.70
N PRO A 101 -5.84 5.15 -13.92
CA PRO A 101 -6.13 6.08 -12.84
C PRO A 101 -7.09 5.42 -11.85
N ASN A 102 -6.93 5.70 -10.56
CA ASN A 102 -7.78 5.14 -9.49
C ASN A 102 -7.82 3.60 -9.47
N GLU A 103 -6.74 2.94 -9.91
CA GLU A 103 -6.64 1.47 -9.87
C GLU A 103 -6.66 0.92 -8.44
N PHE A 104 -6.21 1.72 -7.48
CA PHE A 104 -6.13 1.36 -6.08
C PHE A 104 -6.99 2.25 -5.19
N ILE A 105 -7.41 1.68 -4.06
CA ILE A 105 -7.81 2.42 -2.88
C ILE A 105 -6.80 2.13 -1.77
N ALA A 106 -6.04 3.13 -1.37
CA ALA A 106 -5.16 3.05 -0.20
C ALA A 106 -5.93 3.50 1.04
N THR A 107 -6.05 2.62 2.05
CA THR A 107 -6.85 2.88 3.26
C THR A 107 -6.15 2.39 4.52
N GLN A 108 -6.57 2.88 5.68
CA GLN A 108 -6.08 2.40 6.98
C GLN A 108 -6.62 0.99 7.29
N GLY A 109 -5.94 0.26 8.17
CA GLY A 109 -6.49 -0.95 8.77
C GLY A 109 -7.74 -0.61 9.58
N PRO A 110 -8.91 -1.22 9.30
CA PRO A 110 -10.17 -0.85 9.92
C PRO A 110 -10.10 -0.80 11.45
N LEU A 111 -10.80 0.18 12.04
CA LEU A 111 -11.07 0.26 13.47
C LEU A 111 -12.38 -0.49 13.76
N PRO A 112 -12.64 -0.91 15.02
CA PRO A 112 -13.92 -1.53 15.37
C PRO A 112 -15.13 -0.70 14.91
N GLY A 113 -15.07 0.63 15.08
CA GLY A 113 -16.14 1.56 14.67
C GLY A 113 -16.21 1.86 13.17
N THR A 114 -15.27 1.37 12.34
CA THR A 114 -15.23 1.67 10.89
C THR A 114 -15.28 0.41 10.02
N VAL A 115 -15.54 -0.77 10.59
CA VAL A 115 -15.63 -2.01 9.79
C VAL A 115 -16.80 -1.97 8.81
N ALA A 116 -17.96 -1.46 9.25
CA ALA A 116 -19.12 -1.30 8.38
C ALA A 116 -18.85 -0.32 7.22
N ASP A 117 -18.19 0.82 7.51
CA ASP A 117 -17.76 1.77 6.48
C ASP A 117 -16.78 1.12 5.48
N PHE A 118 -15.86 0.27 5.95
CA PHE A 118 -14.90 -0.44 5.10
C PHE A 118 -15.57 -1.43 4.14
N TRP A 119 -16.51 -2.25 4.62
CA TRP A 119 -17.25 -3.16 3.73
C TRP A 119 -18.21 -2.44 2.80
N ARG A 120 -18.81 -1.33 3.27
CA ARG A 120 -19.62 -0.46 2.42
C ARG A 120 -18.81 0.15 1.31
N MET A 121 -17.58 0.60 1.59
CA MET A 121 -16.62 1.04 0.58
C MET A 121 -16.39 -0.03 -0.48
N ILE A 122 -16.02 -1.25 -0.06
CA ILE A 122 -15.75 -2.36 -0.97
C ILE A 122 -16.96 -2.68 -1.85
N TRP A 123 -18.16 -2.70 -1.26
CA TRP A 123 -19.41 -2.92 -1.96
C TRP A 123 -19.71 -1.83 -3.01
N GLU A 124 -19.64 -0.56 -2.61
CA GLU A 124 -19.96 0.59 -3.46
C GLU A 124 -18.96 0.75 -4.61
N THR A 125 -17.67 0.46 -4.38
CA THR A 125 -16.62 0.50 -5.41
C THR A 125 -16.55 -0.78 -6.24
N ARG A 126 -17.36 -1.79 -5.91
CA ARG A 126 -17.35 -3.13 -6.54
C ARG A 126 -15.95 -3.76 -6.53
N SER A 127 -15.15 -3.47 -5.51
CA SER A 127 -13.80 -3.98 -5.36
C SER A 127 -13.83 -5.47 -5.05
N ARG A 128 -13.15 -6.27 -5.87
CA ARG A 128 -13.12 -7.75 -5.71
C ARG A 128 -11.82 -8.27 -5.14
N THR A 129 -10.85 -7.40 -4.88
CA THR A 129 -9.55 -7.77 -4.36
C THR A 129 -9.15 -6.85 -3.22
N ILE A 130 -8.72 -7.44 -2.11
CA ILE A 130 -8.14 -6.74 -0.96
C ILE A 130 -6.71 -7.25 -0.76
N ALA A 131 -5.76 -6.35 -0.62
CA ALA A 131 -4.37 -6.63 -0.24
C ALA A 131 -4.10 -6.06 1.16
N MET A 132 -3.96 -6.94 2.14
CA MET A 132 -3.65 -6.65 3.54
C MET A 132 -2.18 -6.95 3.82
N LEU A 133 -1.44 -5.97 4.32
CA LEU A 133 0.03 -6.04 4.51
C LEU A 133 0.45 -5.96 5.99
N THR A 134 -0.40 -6.43 6.90
CA THR A 134 -0.13 -6.40 8.34
C THR A 134 -0.87 -7.54 9.01
N GLN A 135 -0.35 -7.99 10.15
CA GLN A 135 -1.14 -8.81 11.06
C GLN A 135 -2.07 -7.91 11.89
N CYS A 136 -3.15 -8.46 12.46
CA CYS A 136 -4.03 -7.68 13.33
C CYS A 136 -3.30 -7.15 14.58
N PHE A 137 -2.30 -7.89 15.06
CA PHE A 137 -1.51 -7.59 16.24
C PHE A 137 -0.01 -7.77 15.95
N GLU A 138 0.79 -6.76 16.27
CA GLU A 138 2.25 -6.77 16.10
C GLU A 138 2.87 -6.01 17.29
N LYS A 139 3.95 -6.52 17.90
CA LYS A 139 4.64 -5.86 19.04
C LYS A 139 3.75 -5.42 20.20
N GLY A 140 2.77 -6.23 20.57
CA GLY A 140 1.88 -5.86 21.67
C GLY A 140 0.81 -4.82 21.31
N ARG A 141 0.73 -4.38 20.05
CA ARG A 141 -0.20 -3.32 19.60
C ARG A 141 -1.15 -3.82 18.52
N ILE A 142 -2.40 -3.35 18.57
CA ILE A 142 -3.41 -3.63 17.55
C ILE A 142 -3.13 -2.75 16.32
N ARG A 143 -2.73 -3.38 15.21
CA ARG A 143 -2.45 -2.72 13.93
C ARG A 143 -3.67 -2.60 13.04
N CYS A 144 -4.55 -3.60 13.10
CA CYS A 144 -5.77 -3.71 12.32
C CYS A 144 -6.81 -4.47 13.14
N HIS A 145 -8.06 -4.00 13.15
CA HIS A 145 -9.15 -4.82 13.69
C HIS A 145 -9.47 -5.92 12.67
N GLN A 146 -9.76 -7.13 13.14
CA GLN A 146 -10.22 -8.20 12.26
C GLN A 146 -11.60 -7.84 11.71
N TYR A 147 -11.69 -7.71 10.39
CA TYR A 147 -12.91 -7.29 9.71
C TYR A 147 -13.53 -8.41 8.85
N TRP A 148 -13.04 -9.63 8.99
CA TRP A 148 -13.56 -10.82 8.30
C TRP A 148 -13.97 -11.89 9.33
N PRO A 149 -14.79 -12.88 8.93
CA PRO A 149 -15.31 -13.88 9.85
C PRO A 149 -14.20 -14.70 10.54
N GLU A 150 -14.37 -14.99 11.83
CA GLU A 150 -13.49 -15.86 12.62
C GLU A 150 -13.63 -17.33 12.20
N ASP A 151 -12.63 -18.16 12.49
CA ASP A 151 -12.63 -19.58 12.09
C ASP A 151 -13.84 -20.35 12.65
N ASN A 152 -14.27 -20.00 13.86
CA ASN A 152 -15.40 -20.62 14.53
C ASN A 152 -16.76 -20.01 14.13
N LYS A 153 -16.75 -18.94 13.32
CA LYS A 153 -17.94 -18.21 12.89
C LYS A 153 -17.80 -17.86 11.41
N PRO A 154 -18.27 -18.73 10.49
CA PRO A 154 -18.04 -18.55 9.06
C PRO A 154 -18.78 -17.34 8.47
N VAL A 155 -19.74 -16.77 9.21
CA VAL A 155 -20.56 -15.63 8.80
C VAL A 155 -20.43 -14.50 9.82
N THR A 156 -20.28 -13.27 9.35
CA THR A 156 -20.33 -12.05 10.17
C THR A 156 -21.12 -10.97 9.45
N VAL A 157 -21.87 -10.16 10.20
CA VAL A 157 -22.70 -9.09 9.66
C VAL A 157 -22.14 -7.75 10.11
N PHE A 158 -21.95 -6.83 9.15
CA PHE A 158 -21.50 -5.46 9.40
C PHE A 158 -22.47 -4.48 8.76
N GLY A 159 -23.32 -3.85 9.58
CA GLY A 159 -24.44 -3.06 9.08
C GLY A 159 -25.45 -3.96 8.37
N ASP A 160 -25.73 -3.68 7.10
CA ASP A 160 -26.61 -4.45 6.21
C ASP A 160 -25.84 -5.42 5.27
N ILE A 161 -24.52 -5.53 5.43
CA ILE A 161 -23.65 -6.39 4.63
C ILE A 161 -23.34 -7.67 5.39
N VAL A 162 -23.57 -8.81 4.74
CA VAL A 162 -23.22 -10.14 5.26
C VAL A 162 -21.94 -10.62 4.59
N ILE A 163 -20.95 -11.00 5.39
CA ILE A 163 -19.68 -11.56 4.93
C ILE A 163 -19.62 -13.02 5.32
N THR A 164 -19.45 -13.90 4.33
CA THR A 164 -19.28 -15.34 4.53
C THR A 164 -17.90 -15.77 4.04
N LYS A 165 -17.11 -16.43 4.89
CA LYS A 165 -15.84 -17.04 4.52
C LYS A 165 -16.11 -18.35 3.77
N LEU A 166 -15.77 -18.39 2.48
CA LEU A 166 -15.96 -19.57 1.62
C LEU A 166 -14.77 -20.53 1.71
N THR A 167 -13.57 -19.99 1.50
CA THR A 167 -12.31 -20.75 1.60
C THR A 167 -11.22 -19.90 2.26
N GLU A 168 -10.21 -20.59 2.79
CA GLU A 168 -9.00 -20.00 3.35
C GLU A 168 -7.82 -20.90 3.01
N ASP A 169 -6.91 -20.37 2.19
CA ASP A 169 -5.69 -21.05 1.77
C ASP A 169 -4.50 -20.36 2.44
N VAL A 170 -3.82 -21.09 3.32
CA VAL A 170 -2.66 -20.59 4.08
C VAL A 170 -1.37 -21.01 3.38
N PHE A 171 -0.61 -20.04 2.88
CA PHE A 171 0.72 -20.22 2.30
C PHE A 171 1.79 -19.79 3.32
N PRO A 172 3.08 -20.09 3.09
CA PRO A 172 4.14 -19.66 4.00
C PRO A 172 4.18 -18.14 4.23
N ASP A 173 4.02 -17.36 3.16
CA ASP A 173 4.22 -15.90 3.21
C ASP A 173 2.95 -15.06 3.15
N TRP A 174 1.81 -15.69 2.86
CA TRP A 174 0.52 -15.02 2.85
C TRP A 174 -0.64 -15.99 3.04
N THR A 175 -1.81 -15.47 3.39
CA THR A 175 -3.08 -16.21 3.40
C THR A 175 -4.01 -15.62 2.35
N VAL A 176 -4.77 -16.47 1.65
CA VAL A 176 -5.82 -16.04 0.72
C VAL A 176 -7.16 -16.50 1.25
N ARG A 177 -8.11 -15.58 1.44
CA ARG A 177 -9.49 -15.88 1.79
C ARG A 177 -10.41 -15.53 0.64
N VAL A 178 -11.36 -16.41 0.33
CA VAL A 178 -12.44 -16.11 -0.59
C VAL A 178 -13.68 -15.78 0.24
N LEU A 179 -14.17 -14.56 0.10
CA LEU A 179 -15.26 -14.01 0.90
C LEU A 179 -16.46 -13.73 -0.01
N LYS A 180 -17.62 -14.27 0.36
CA LYS A 180 -18.90 -13.86 -0.25
C LYS A 180 -19.41 -12.65 0.52
N VAL A 181 -19.64 -11.56 -0.20
CA VAL A 181 -20.19 -10.31 0.33
C VAL A 181 -21.60 -10.18 -0.21
N GLU A 182 -22.60 -10.09 0.66
CA GLU A 182 -24.02 -10.04 0.28
C GLU A 182 -24.68 -8.80 0.85
N ARG A 183 -25.51 -8.15 0.04
CA ARG A 183 -26.31 -6.98 0.44
C ARG A 183 -27.55 -6.89 -0.45
N HIS A 184 -28.73 -6.71 0.15
CA HIS A 184 -30.00 -6.50 -0.56
C HIS A 184 -30.34 -7.55 -1.64
N GLY A 185 -29.98 -8.81 -1.41
CA GLY A 185 -30.25 -9.92 -2.35
C GLY A 185 -29.27 -10.04 -3.52
N ASP A 186 -28.30 -9.13 -3.66
CA ASP A 186 -27.16 -9.25 -4.56
C ASP A 186 -25.93 -9.77 -3.78
N TYR A 187 -24.97 -10.35 -4.50
CA TYR A 187 -23.69 -10.76 -3.91
C TYR A 187 -22.51 -10.56 -4.86
N MET A 188 -21.33 -10.43 -4.27
CA MET A 188 -20.06 -10.49 -4.99
C MET A 188 -19.04 -11.32 -4.22
N VAL A 189 -18.07 -11.86 -4.95
CA VAL A 189 -16.95 -12.61 -4.37
C VAL A 189 -15.74 -11.69 -4.30
N VAL A 190 -15.16 -11.58 -3.11
CA VAL A 190 -13.97 -10.78 -2.83
C VAL A 190 -12.85 -11.72 -2.41
N LYS A 191 -11.68 -11.59 -3.06
CA LYS A 191 -10.46 -12.27 -2.66
C LYS A 191 -9.65 -11.37 -1.74
N HIS A 192 -9.44 -11.84 -0.52
CA HIS A 192 -8.63 -11.16 0.50
C HIS A 192 -7.26 -11.83 0.57
N PHE A 193 -6.24 -11.10 0.15
CA PHE A 193 -4.85 -11.49 0.20
C PHE A 193 -4.19 -10.84 1.40
N ASN A 194 -3.69 -11.64 2.33
CA ASN A 194 -3.05 -11.18 3.56
C ASN A 194 -1.58 -11.57 3.55
N TYR A 195 -0.67 -10.65 3.25
CA TYR A 195 0.76 -10.89 3.37
C TYR A 195 1.17 -10.96 4.84
N THR A 196 1.71 -12.11 5.26
CA THR A 196 2.00 -12.46 6.66
C THR A 196 3.49 -12.38 7.01
N SER A 197 4.37 -12.32 6.01
CA SER A 197 5.83 -12.32 6.21
C SER A 197 6.47 -10.94 6.35
N TRP A 198 5.69 -9.86 6.44
CA TRP A 198 6.27 -8.55 6.74
C TRP A 198 6.80 -8.56 8.19
N PRO A 199 8.10 -8.28 8.42
CA PRO A 199 8.67 -8.37 9.75
C PRO A 199 8.10 -7.33 10.71
N GLU A 200 8.19 -7.61 12.00
CA GLU A 200 7.76 -6.64 13.01
C GLU A 200 8.59 -5.35 12.95
N HIS A 201 9.89 -5.44 12.67
CA HIS A 201 10.82 -4.32 12.52
C HIS A 201 11.28 -4.18 11.07
N GLY A 202 11.32 -2.94 10.56
CA GLY A 202 11.91 -2.63 9.27
C GLY A 202 11.12 -3.18 8.09
N VAL A 203 11.88 -3.75 7.16
CA VAL A 203 11.44 -4.26 5.86
C VAL A 203 11.86 -5.73 5.72
N PRO A 204 11.19 -6.52 4.87
CA PRO A 204 11.62 -7.88 4.59
C PRO A 204 13.09 -7.94 4.16
N GLU A 205 13.84 -8.95 4.61
CA GLU A 205 15.24 -9.14 4.21
C GLU A 205 15.39 -9.43 2.70
N SER A 206 14.37 -10.03 2.10
CA SER A 206 14.30 -10.29 0.65
C SER A 206 13.03 -9.71 0.06
N SER A 207 13.15 -9.11 -1.13
CA SER A 207 12.01 -8.64 -1.92
C SER A 207 11.21 -9.77 -2.58
N THR A 208 11.79 -10.99 -2.65
CA THR A 208 11.29 -12.10 -3.45
C THR A 208 9.84 -12.46 -3.14
N THR A 209 9.51 -12.65 -1.86
CA THR A 209 8.17 -13.12 -1.46
C THR A 209 7.12 -12.03 -1.65
N LEU A 210 7.49 -10.75 -1.47
CA LEU A 210 6.59 -9.64 -1.76
C LEU A 210 6.37 -9.44 -3.27
N ILE A 211 7.40 -9.59 -4.09
CA ILE A 211 7.27 -9.58 -5.56
C ILE A 211 6.36 -10.73 -6.02
N GLN A 212 6.53 -11.92 -5.46
CA GLN A 212 5.66 -13.06 -5.75
C GLN A 212 4.22 -12.79 -5.34
N PHE A 213 4.00 -12.23 -4.15
CA PHE A 213 2.68 -11.84 -3.67
C PHE A 213 1.97 -10.84 -4.61
N VAL A 214 2.68 -9.78 -5.03
CA VAL A 214 2.20 -8.81 -6.03
C VAL A 214 1.83 -9.50 -7.35
N LYS A 215 2.73 -10.33 -7.89
CA LYS A 215 2.49 -11.09 -9.13
C LYS A 215 1.29 -12.04 -9.00
N SER A 216 1.12 -12.69 -7.85
CA SER A 216 -0.02 -13.59 -7.57
C SER A 216 -1.34 -12.83 -7.57
N ILE A 217 -1.41 -11.62 -7.00
CA ILE A 217 -2.60 -10.77 -7.05
C ILE A 217 -2.93 -10.39 -8.49
N ARG A 218 -1.92 -9.93 -9.26
CA ARG A 218 -2.09 -9.56 -10.67
C ARG A 218 -2.54 -10.73 -11.54
N ALA A 219 -1.91 -11.89 -11.39
CA ALA A 219 -2.29 -13.11 -12.10
C ALA A 219 -3.73 -13.53 -11.77
N THR A 220 -4.13 -13.40 -10.50
CA THR A 220 -5.49 -13.75 -10.06
C THR A 220 -6.56 -12.79 -10.58
N ARG A 221 -6.20 -11.51 -10.74
CA ARG A 221 -7.09 -10.47 -11.26
C ARG A 221 -7.39 -10.67 -12.75
N GLY A 222 -6.44 -11.21 -13.53
CA GLY A 222 -6.64 -11.44 -14.96
C GLY A 222 -7.00 -10.15 -15.70
N HIS A 223 -8.16 -10.11 -16.36
CA HIS A 223 -8.70 -8.94 -17.05
C HIS A 223 -9.69 -8.10 -16.22
N ASP A 224 -9.87 -8.41 -14.93
CA ASP A 224 -10.77 -7.66 -14.05
C ASP A 224 -10.17 -6.28 -13.74
N ASN A 225 -10.80 -5.21 -14.23
CA ASN A 225 -10.32 -3.84 -14.02
C ASN A 225 -10.92 -3.17 -12.77
N THR A 226 -11.59 -3.91 -11.88
CA THR A 226 -12.11 -3.34 -10.61
C THR A 226 -10.98 -2.86 -9.71
N THR A 227 -11.27 -1.84 -8.91
CA THR A 227 -10.29 -1.23 -8.00
C THR A 227 -9.81 -2.21 -6.94
N ILE A 228 -8.50 -2.25 -6.68
CA ILE A 228 -7.89 -3.06 -5.62
C ILE A 228 -7.82 -2.25 -4.33
N VAL A 229 -8.38 -2.77 -3.23
CA VAL A 229 -8.24 -2.14 -1.92
C VAL A 229 -6.94 -2.61 -1.28
N VAL A 230 -6.06 -1.70 -0.90
CA VAL A 230 -4.77 -2.00 -0.27
C VAL A 230 -4.70 -1.33 1.10
N HIS A 231 -4.34 -2.07 2.14
CA HIS A 231 -4.14 -1.49 3.46
C HIS A 231 -3.03 -2.18 4.26
N CYS A 232 -2.55 -1.47 5.26
CA CYS A 232 -1.72 -2.00 6.32
C CYS A 232 -2.33 -1.54 7.66
N SER A 233 -1.55 -0.87 8.52
CA SER A 233 -2.08 -0.20 9.71
C SER A 233 -2.55 1.22 9.39
N ALA A 234 -1.66 2.11 8.95
CA ALA A 234 -2.00 3.49 8.59
C ALA A 234 -2.43 3.67 7.11
N GLY A 235 -2.12 2.68 6.27
CA GLY A 235 -2.43 2.75 4.84
C GLY A 235 -1.48 3.64 4.03
N VAL A 236 -0.21 3.80 4.47
CA VAL A 236 0.77 4.67 3.80
C VAL A 236 2.14 4.00 3.59
N GLY A 237 2.72 3.38 4.62
CA GLY A 237 4.05 2.76 4.53
C GLY A 237 4.09 1.49 3.67
N ARG A 238 3.77 0.34 4.27
CA ARG A 238 3.70 -0.96 3.55
C ARG A 238 2.77 -0.91 2.34
N THR A 239 1.64 -0.21 2.47
CA THR A 239 0.70 0.06 1.37
C THR A 239 1.35 0.79 0.21
N GLY A 240 2.15 1.83 0.46
CA GLY A 240 2.89 2.54 -0.57
C GLY A 240 3.96 1.68 -1.23
N VAL A 241 4.68 0.86 -0.46
CA VAL A 241 5.64 -0.09 -1.02
C VAL A 241 4.95 -1.08 -1.97
N PHE A 242 3.81 -1.64 -1.57
CA PHE A 242 3.06 -2.57 -2.42
C PHE A 242 2.58 -1.92 -3.72
N ILE A 243 1.95 -0.74 -3.64
CA ILE A 243 1.43 -0.05 -4.83
C ILE A 243 2.58 0.35 -5.76
N ALA A 244 3.68 0.88 -5.21
CA ALA A 244 4.86 1.23 -6.01
C ALA A 244 5.50 -0.01 -6.64
N LEU A 245 5.65 -1.11 -5.89
CA LEU A 245 6.22 -2.35 -6.42
C LEU A 245 5.35 -2.96 -7.51
N ASP A 246 4.04 -2.92 -7.35
CA ASP A 246 3.10 -3.36 -8.36
C ASP A 246 3.18 -2.53 -9.66
N HIS A 247 3.34 -1.21 -9.53
CA HIS A 247 3.62 -0.33 -10.65
C HIS A 247 4.93 -0.73 -11.33
N LEU A 248 5.99 -0.94 -10.56
CA LEU A 248 7.32 -1.32 -11.07
C LEU A 248 7.32 -2.66 -11.80
N VAL A 249 6.62 -3.68 -11.28
CA VAL A 249 6.49 -5.01 -11.92
C VAL A 249 5.94 -4.87 -13.35
N GLN A 250 5.00 -3.97 -13.57
CA GLN A 250 4.43 -3.70 -14.90
C GLN A 250 5.37 -2.81 -15.72
N HIS A 251 5.83 -1.70 -15.15
CA HIS A 251 6.66 -0.69 -15.83
C HIS A 251 7.95 -1.28 -16.41
N VAL A 252 8.68 -2.11 -15.67
CA VAL A 252 9.93 -2.73 -16.15
C VAL A 252 9.71 -3.74 -17.28
N SER A 253 8.45 -4.12 -17.57
CA SER A 253 8.11 -4.96 -18.72
C SER A 253 8.01 -4.16 -20.02
N ASP A 254 7.63 -2.89 -19.93
CA ASP A 254 7.40 -2.02 -21.09
C ASP A 254 8.54 -1.02 -21.33
N HIS A 255 9.32 -0.72 -20.29
CA HIS A 255 10.31 0.34 -20.29
C HIS A 255 11.67 -0.15 -19.80
N ASP A 256 12.71 0.51 -20.30
CA ASP A 256 14.12 0.29 -20.01
C ASP A 256 14.69 1.32 -19.02
N PHE A 257 13.82 2.04 -18.31
CA PHE A 257 14.18 2.98 -17.27
C PHE A 257 13.23 2.89 -16.09
N VAL A 258 13.63 3.40 -14.93
CA VAL A 258 12.79 3.50 -13.73
C VAL A 258 13.05 4.85 -13.06
N ASP A 259 12.01 5.47 -12.52
CA ASP A 259 12.09 6.70 -11.71
C ASP A 259 11.39 6.47 -10.37
N ILE A 260 12.11 5.92 -9.39
CA ILE A 260 11.55 5.56 -8.07
C ILE A 260 11.18 6.81 -7.29
N TYR A 261 12.02 7.85 -7.35
CA TYR A 261 11.75 9.13 -6.70
C TYR A 261 10.46 9.76 -7.23
N GLY A 262 10.35 9.88 -8.57
CA GLY A 262 9.17 10.41 -9.23
C GLY A 262 7.90 9.63 -8.89
N LEU A 263 7.97 8.30 -8.93
CA LEU A 263 6.85 7.43 -8.56
C LEU A 263 6.39 7.65 -7.11
N VAL A 264 7.31 7.69 -6.15
CA VAL A 264 6.94 7.93 -4.74
C VAL A 264 6.39 9.34 -4.54
N ALA A 265 6.97 10.35 -5.20
CA ALA A 265 6.45 11.71 -5.17
C ALA A 265 5.02 11.81 -5.73
N GLU A 266 4.73 11.10 -6.82
CA GLU A 266 3.39 11.00 -7.40
C GLU A 266 2.40 10.33 -6.45
N LEU A 267 2.77 9.19 -5.86
CA LEU A 267 1.94 8.52 -4.84
C LEU A 267 1.66 9.42 -3.64
N ARG A 268 2.65 10.22 -3.20
CA ARG A 268 2.49 11.19 -2.11
C ARG A 268 1.58 12.36 -2.44
N SER A 269 1.38 12.63 -3.74
CA SER A 269 0.40 13.61 -4.21
C SER A 269 -1.05 13.11 -4.16
N GLU A 270 -1.25 11.79 -4.14
CA GLU A 270 -2.57 11.16 -4.02
C GLU A 270 -2.87 10.71 -2.58
N ARG A 271 -1.88 10.33 -1.80
CA ARG A 271 -2.04 10.07 -0.37
C ARG A 271 -0.77 10.41 0.38
N MET A 272 -0.88 11.17 1.46
CA MET A 272 0.28 11.60 2.25
C MET A 272 1.14 10.43 2.71
N CYS A 273 2.45 10.67 2.87
CA CYS A 273 3.39 9.75 3.48
C CYS A 273 3.49 8.35 2.83
N MET A 274 3.00 8.16 1.59
CA MET A 274 3.20 6.90 0.84
C MET A 274 4.69 6.59 0.74
N VAL A 275 5.06 5.34 1.07
CA VAL A 275 6.44 4.93 1.38
C VAL A 275 6.99 5.79 2.51
N GLN A 276 6.79 5.33 3.74
CA GLN A 276 6.74 6.19 4.91
C GLN A 276 8.11 6.52 5.50
N ASN A 277 9.07 5.62 5.37
CA ASN A 277 10.40 5.78 5.94
C ASN A 277 11.49 5.36 4.95
N LEU A 278 12.73 5.69 5.33
CA LEU A 278 13.90 5.47 4.50
C LEU A 278 14.14 4.00 4.20
N ALA A 279 13.95 3.10 5.19
CA ALA A 279 14.14 1.67 4.99
C ALA A 279 13.19 1.11 3.92
N GLN A 280 11.92 1.55 3.93
CA GLN A 280 10.94 1.20 2.90
C GLN A 280 11.32 1.74 1.51
N TYR A 281 11.88 2.95 1.46
CA TYR A 281 12.35 3.55 0.22
C TYR A 281 13.55 2.79 -0.36
N MET A 282 14.56 2.49 0.45
CA MET A 282 15.71 1.67 0.06
C MET A 282 15.29 0.25 -0.35
N PHE A 283 14.34 -0.35 0.35
CA PHE A 283 13.78 -1.65 0.00
C PHE A 283 13.08 -1.65 -1.37
N LEU A 284 12.44 -0.54 -1.76
CA LEU A 284 11.84 -0.39 -3.08
C LEU A 284 12.92 -0.34 -4.19
N HIS A 285 14.04 0.34 -3.94
CA HIS A 285 15.22 0.30 -4.82
C HIS A 285 15.77 -1.13 -4.95
N GLN A 286 15.93 -1.85 -3.83
CA GLN A 286 16.35 -3.25 -3.85
C GLN A 286 15.40 -4.13 -4.67
N SER A 287 14.11 -4.00 -4.41
CA SER A 287 13.08 -4.77 -5.11
C SER A 287 13.10 -4.51 -6.62
N THR A 288 13.39 -3.26 -7.02
CA THR A 288 13.56 -2.89 -8.42
C THR A 288 14.79 -3.56 -9.04
N MET A 289 15.92 -3.56 -8.33
CA MET A 289 17.13 -4.24 -8.79
C MET A 289 16.92 -5.74 -8.95
N ASP A 290 16.17 -6.38 -8.04
CA ASP A 290 15.83 -7.80 -8.12
C ASP A 290 14.92 -8.10 -9.32
N LEU A 291 13.95 -7.22 -9.60
CA LEU A 291 13.10 -7.30 -10.80
C LEU A 291 13.93 -7.21 -12.10
N LEU A 292 14.87 -6.27 -12.16
CA LEU A 292 15.74 -6.08 -13.33
C LEU A 292 16.74 -7.23 -13.50
N SER A 293 17.33 -7.73 -12.41
CA SER A 293 18.33 -8.80 -12.44
C SER A 293 17.72 -10.16 -12.82
N SER A 294 16.42 -10.37 -12.56
CA SER A 294 15.70 -11.54 -13.05
C SER A 294 15.64 -11.63 -14.59
N LYS A 295 16.04 -10.56 -15.32
CA LYS A 295 16.21 -10.50 -16.78
C LYS A 295 17.67 -10.65 -17.26
N GLY A 296 18.68 -10.74 -16.39
CA GLY A 296 20.10 -10.92 -16.74
C GLY A 296 21.08 -10.70 -15.57
N ASN A 297 22.14 -11.53 -15.50
CA ASN A 297 23.27 -11.64 -14.54
C ASN A 297 23.26 -10.83 -13.21
N SER A 298 23.32 -11.56 -12.09
CA SER A 298 23.37 -11.06 -10.71
C SER A 298 24.66 -10.34 -10.32
N GLN A 299 24.52 -9.19 -9.65
CA GLN A 299 25.30 -8.86 -8.46
C GLN A 299 24.36 -8.36 -7.37
N SER A 300 24.49 -8.94 -6.17
CA SER A 300 23.73 -8.52 -4.98
C SER A 300 24.32 -7.23 -4.43
N VAL A 301 23.54 -6.14 -4.43
CA VAL A 301 23.94 -4.90 -3.76
C VAL A 301 23.56 -5.01 -2.29
N TRP A 302 24.55 -4.90 -1.41
CA TRP A 302 24.35 -4.96 0.04
C TRP A 302 24.18 -3.54 0.59
N PHE A 303 23.03 -3.24 1.17
CA PHE A 303 22.84 -1.99 1.90
C PHE A 303 23.61 -2.03 3.21
N VAL A 304 24.29 -0.94 3.52
CA VAL A 304 25.06 -0.82 4.75
C VAL A 304 24.04 -0.61 5.88
N ASN A 305 23.63 -1.72 6.49
CA ASN A 305 22.96 -1.83 7.79
C ASN A 305 21.50 -1.35 7.91
N TYR A 306 20.54 -2.22 7.53
CA TYR A 306 19.11 -2.05 7.84
C TYR A 306 18.82 -1.89 9.35
N SER A 307 19.58 -2.56 10.23
CA SER A 307 19.34 -2.55 11.67
C SER A 307 19.61 -1.19 12.34
N ALA A 308 20.44 -0.34 11.73
CA ALA A 308 20.65 1.04 12.20
C ALA A 308 19.43 1.94 11.89
N LEU A 309 18.70 1.65 10.80
CA LEU A 309 17.55 2.42 10.33
C LEU A 309 16.24 2.03 11.03
N GLU A 310 16.18 0.85 11.66
CA GLU A 310 15.03 0.35 12.45
C GLU A 310 14.63 1.28 13.61
N LYS A 311 15.56 2.10 14.12
CA LYS A 311 15.29 3.03 15.23
C LYS A 311 14.40 4.22 14.84
N MET A 312 14.18 4.46 13.54
CA MET A 312 13.29 5.54 13.05
C MET A 312 11.88 5.02 12.71
N ASP A 313 11.60 3.74 12.96
CA ASP A 313 10.46 2.98 12.43
C ASP A 313 9.31 2.82 13.45
N SER A 314 9.36 3.52 14.58
CA SER A 314 8.34 3.39 15.61
C SER A 314 7.06 4.14 15.22
N LEU A 315 5.93 3.46 15.40
CA LEU A 315 4.61 4.09 15.46
C LEU A 315 4.56 5.27 16.45
N ASP A 316 5.50 5.34 17.40
CA ASP A 316 5.60 6.44 18.36
C ASP A 316 5.95 7.77 17.68
N ALA A 317 6.51 7.74 16.46
CA ALA A 317 6.66 8.94 15.62
C ALA A 317 5.37 9.32 14.87
N MET A 318 4.32 8.49 14.97
CA MET A 318 3.03 8.68 14.31
C MET A 318 1.89 9.06 15.27
N GLU A 319 2.05 8.88 16.58
CA GLU A 319 1.14 9.41 17.61
C GLU A 319 1.43 10.89 17.88
#